data_AF-A0A7R9F4H8-F1
#
_entry.id   AF-A0A7R9F4H8-F1
#
_cell.length_a   1.000
_cell.length_b   1.000
_cell.length_c   1.000
_cell.angle_alpha   90.00
_cell.angle_beta   90.00
_cell.angle_gamma   90.00
#
_symmetry.space_group_name_H-M   'P 1'
#
loop_
_entity.id
_entity.type
_entity.pdbx_description
1 polymer ?
#
loop_
_entity_poly.entity_id
_entity_poly.type
_entity_poly.pdbx_seq_one_letter_code
_entity_poly.pdbx_strand_id
1 'polypeptide(L)'
;MAAYDGYTSCPLVTGNNKCILAEFDYNLQPLETFPMNQGVESTLMYTLKAHVMPEIYWRAMLNGFWEGPSLCRKALHLGMGR
;
A
#
# COMPACT_ATOMS: atom_id res chain seq x y z
N MET A 1 14.40 19.91 -2.88
CA MET A 1 13.69 19.22 -3.98
C MET A 1 13.16 17.93 -3.41
N ALA A 2 11.87 17.64 -3.57
CA ALA A 2 11.34 16.34 -3.16
C ALA A 2 11.88 15.28 -4.13
N ALA A 3 12.61 14.29 -3.63
CA ALA A 3 13.09 13.16 -4.42
C ALA A 3 12.08 12.02 -4.29
N TYR A 4 11.70 11.43 -5.42
CA TYR A 4 10.87 10.24 -5.44
C TYR A 4 11.71 9.03 -5.01
N ASP A 5 11.20 8.28 -4.03
CA ASP A 5 11.86 7.13 -3.41
C ASP A 5 11.75 5.84 -4.24
N GLY A 6 11.03 5.87 -5.36
CA GLY A 6 10.79 4.69 -6.19
C GLY A 6 9.66 3.81 -5.67
N TYR A 7 8.79 4.34 -4.80
CA TYR A 7 7.70 3.57 -4.24
C TYR A 7 6.82 2.92 -5.31
N THR A 8 6.70 1.60 -5.23
CA THR A 8 5.78 0.81 -6.05
C THR A 8 5.11 -0.26 -5.20
N SER A 9 3.93 -0.70 -5.64
CA SER A 9 3.20 -1.80 -5.00
C SER A 9 2.71 -2.83 -6.02
N CYS A 10 2.73 -4.09 -5.60
CA CYS A 10 2.25 -5.23 -6.35
C CYS A 10 1.33 -6.07 -5.46
N PRO A 11 0.00 -5.95 -5.61
CA PRO A 11 -0.95 -6.82 -4.93
C PRO A 11 -1.02 -8.18 -5.63
N LEU A 12 -0.27 -9.15 -5.10
CA LEU A 12 -0.21 -10.53 -5.58
C LEU A 12 -1.41 -11.32 -5.07
N VAL A 13 -2.42 -11.52 -5.92
CA VAL A 13 -3.59 -12.33 -5.60
C VAL A 13 -3.18 -13.81 -5.61
N THR A 14 -3.10 -14.42 -4.42
CA THR A 14 -2.67 -15.82 -4.23
C THR A 14 -3.85 -16.80 -4.17
N GLY A 15 -5.07 -16.29 -4.01
CA GLY A 15 -6.29 -17.07 -4.07
C GLY A 15 -7.54 -16.20 -4.16
N ASN A 16 -8.72 -16.82 -4.21
CA ASN A 16 -10.01 -16.12 -4.42
C ASN A 16 -10.32 -15.04 -3.37
N ASN A 17 -9.68 -15.09 -2.20
CA ASN A 17 -9.95 -14.23 -1.06
C ASN A 17 -8.65 -13.76 -0.38
N LYS A 18 -7.49 -13.99 -1.01
CA LYS A 18 -6.18 -13.80 -0.39
C LYS A 18 -5.26 -13.02 -1.31
N CYS A 19 -4.52 -12.10 -0.72
CA CYS A 19 -3.56 -11.27 -1.42
C CYS A 19 -2.34 -11.07 -0.52
N ILE A 20 -1.15 -11.10 -1.13
CA ILE A 20 0.09 -10.59 -0.56
C ILE A 20 0.28 -9.20 -1.15
N LEU A 21 0.42 -8.17 -0.31
CA LEU A 21 0.59 -6.79 -0.78
C LEU A 21 2.07 -6.41 -0.70
N ALA A 22 2.81 -6.69 -1.76
CA ALA A 22 4.22 -6.35 -1.82
C ALA A 22 4.38 -4.85 -2.09
N GLU A 23 5.09 -4.14 -1.22
CA GLU A 23 5.43 -2.73 -1.38
C GLU A 23 6.94 -2.56 -1.26
N PHE A 24 7.56 -1.86 -2.20
CA PHE A 24 9.03 -1.73 -2.23
C PHE A 24 9.48 -0.41 -2.86
N ASP A 25 10.75 -0.07 -2.60
CA ASP A 25 11.44 1.12 -3.08
C ASP A 25 12.48 0.78 -4.18
N TYR A 26 13.25 1.78 -4.63
CA TYR A 26 14.34 1.55 -5.59
C TYR A 26 15.44 0.60 -5.08
N ASN A 27 15.59 0.42 -3.76
CA ASN A 27 16.57 -0.48 -3.14
C ASN A 27 16.04 -1.91 -3.00
N LEU A 28 14.85 -2.20 -3.53
CA LEU A 28 14.16 -3.48 -3.41
C LEU A 28 13.90 -3.87 -1.95
N GLN A 29 13.82 -2.88 -1.05
CA GLN A 29 13.51 -3.10 0.36
C GLN A 29 12.00 -3.00 0.59
N PRO A 30 11.42 -3.85 1.46
CA PRO A 30 10.01 -3.74 1.84
C PRO A 30 9.69 -2.36 2.43
N LEU A 31 8.66 -1.71 1.88
CA LEU A 31 8.19 -0.39 2.31
C LEU A 31 6.68 -0.42 2.62
N GLU A 32 6.32 -1.30 3.56
CA GLU A 32 4.94 -1.61 3.96
C GLU A 32 4.20 -0.38 4.51
N THR A 33 3.00 -0.16 4.00
CA THR A 33 2.10 0.93 4.41
C THR A 33 1.42 0.62 5.74
N PHE A 34 1.00 -0.63 5.94
CA PHE A 34 0.28 -1.04 7.14
C PHE A 34 1.26 -1.56 8.22
N PRO A 35 0.93 -1.43 9.51
CA PRO A 35 1.75 -1.94 10.61
C PRO A 35 1.53 -3.45 10.83
N MET A 36 1.49 -4.22 9.75
CA MET A 36 1.29 -5.67 9.73
C MET A 36 2.15 -6.24 8.62
N ASN A 37 2.66 -7.47 8.81
CA ASN A 37 3.45 -8.15 7.77
C ASN A 37 2.60 -8.33 6.51
N GLN A 38 2.97 -7.67 5.41
CA GLN A 38 2.26 -7.73 4.13
C GLN A 38 2.84 -8.80 3.20
N GLY A 39 3.95 -9.43 3.59
CA GLY A 39 4.55 -10.61 2.95
C GLY A 39 3.80 -11.92 3.21
N VAL A 40 2.83 -11.93 4.13
CA VAL A 40 1.94 -13.06 4.36
C VAL A 40 0.59 -12.87 3.67
N GLU A 41 -0.05 -13.98 3.32
CA GLU A 41 -1.38 -13.94 2.72
C GLU A 41 -2.39 -13.29 3.67
N SER A 42 -3.11 -12.27 3.18
CA SER A 42 -4.12 -11.59 3.98
C SER A 42 -5.40 -11.36 3.19
N THR A 43 -6.53 -11.71 3.80
CA THR A 43 -7.87 -11.39 3.30
C THR A 43 -8.13 -9.88 3.36
N LEU A 44 -7.54 -9.18 4.33
CA LEU A 44 -7.67 -7.73 4.44
C LEU A 44 -7.04 -7.03 3.23
N MET A 45 -5.83 -7.48 2.83
CA MET A 45 -5.14 -6.95 1.65
C MET A 45 -5.91 -7.26 0.36
N TYR A 46 -6.54 -8.43 0.29
CA TYR A 46 -7.41 -8.77 -0.82
C TYR A 46 -8.62 -7.83 -0.92
N THR A 47 -9.31 -7.59 0.20
CA THR A 47 -10.46 -6.67 0.24
C THR A 47 -10.06 -5.25 -0.10
N LEU A 48 -8.90 -4.79 0.37
CA LEU A 48 -8.32 -3.49 0.02
C LEU A 48 -8.15 -3.38 -1.51
N LYS A 49 -7.49 -4.36 -2.13
CA LYS A 49 -7.30 -4.39 -3.58
C LYS A 49 -8.61 -4.50 -4.35
N ALA A 50 -9.54 -5.34 -3.90
CA ALA A 50 -10.75 -5.67 -4.65
C ALA A 50 -11.80 -4.55 -4.60
N HIS A 51 -11.94 -3.87 -3.46
CA HIS A 51 -13.03 -2.92 -3.24
C HIS A 51 -12.56 -1.49 -2.98
N VAL A 52 -11.48 -1.30 -2.22
CA VAL A 52 -11.05 0.04 -1.79
C VAL A 52 -10.21 0.73 -2.86
N MET A 53 -9.25 0.02 -3.47
CA MET A 53 -8.39 0.58 -4.51
C MET A 53 -9.16 1.10 -5.74
N PRO A 54 -10.21 0.42 -6.27
CA PRO A 54 -11.01 0.96 -7.36
C PRO A 54 -11.69 2.29 -7.00
N GLU A 55 -12.26 2.41 -5.80
CA GLU A 55 -12.90 3.65 -5.36
C GLU A 55 -11.88 4.79 -5.21
N ILE A 56 -10.72 4.51 -4.61
CA ILE A 56 -9.62 5.48 -4.52
C ILE A 56 -9.15 5.89 -5.91
N TYR A 57 -9.03 4.94 -6.84
CA TYR A 57 -8.61 5.22 -8.21
C TYR A 57 -9.55 6.22 -8.88
N TRP A 58 -10.85 5.93 -8.93
CA TRP A 58 -11.81 6.77 -9.63
C TRP A 58 -12.08 8.10 -8.91
N ARG A 59 -12.14 8.11 -7.57
CA ARG A 59 -12.57 9.29 -6.79
C ARG A 59 -11.42 10.19 -6.35
N ALA A 60 -10.22 9.66 -6.16
CA ALA A 60 -9.10 10.43 -5.62
C ALA A 60 -7.93 10.51 -6.62
N MET A 61 -7.47 9.37 -7.16
CA MET A 61 -6.29 9.34 -8.04
C MET A 61 -6.52 10.11 -9.34
N LEU A 62 -7.62 9.85 -10.04
CA LEU A 62 -7.94 10.58 -11.27
C LEU A 62 -8.25 12.06 -11.04
N ASN A 63 -8.67 12.42 -9.83
CA ASN A 63 -8.97 13.80 -9.44
C ASN A 63 -7.75 14.54 -8.85
N GLY A 64 -6.57 13.90 -8.79
CA GLY A 64 -5.35 14.49 -8.27
C GLY A 64 -5.26 14.58 -6.74
N PHE A 65 -6.18 13.95 -6.00
CA PHE A 65 -6.20 13.94 -4.54
C PHE A 65 -5.44 12.74 -3.93
N TRP A 66 -4.76 11.93 -4.75
CA TRP A 66 -4.01 10.75 -4.29
C TRP A 66 -2.62 10.69 -4.92
N GLU A 67 -1.58 10.84 -4.09
CA GLU A 67 -0.17 10.78 -4.49
C GLU A 67 0.52 9.47 -4.02
N GLY A 68 -0.27 8.50 -3.55
CA GLY A 68 0.22 7.25 -2.98
C GLY A 68 0.05 7.16 -1.46
N PRO A 69 0.40 6.02 -0.85
CA PRO A 69 0.11 5.75 0.54
C PRO A 69 1.16 6.32 1.51
N SER A 70 2.10 7.16 1.06
CA SER A 70 3.15 7.74 1.90
C SER A 70 2.59 8.51 3.12
N LEU A 71 1.47 9.21 2.94
CA LEU A 71 0.73 9.88 4.02
C LEU A 71 0.07 8.87 4.97
N CYS A 72 -0.61 7.86 4.43
CA CYS A 72 -1.22 6.79 5.21
C CYS A 72 -0.18 6.02 6.03
N ARG A 73 0.97 5.68 5.44
CA ARG A 73 2.10 5.03 6.10
C ARG A 73 2.60 5.89 7.25
N LYS A 74 2.86 7.18 7.03
CA LYS A 74 3.29 8.08 8.11
C LYS A 74 2.27 8.15 9.25
N ALA A 75 0.97 8.20 8.94
CA ALA A 75 -0.09 8.26 9.94
C ALA A 75 -0.26 6.94 10.71
N LEU A 76 -0.21 5.80 10.02
CA LEU A 76 -0.37 4.46 10.62
C LEU A 76 0.84 4.04 11.47
N HIS A 77 2.02 4.53 11.12
CA HIS A 77 3.25 4.35 11.91
C HIS A 77 3.45 5.47 12.95
N LEU A 78 2.58 6.50 12.97
CA LEU A 78 2.62 7.58 13.95
C LEU A 78 2.23 7.05 15.33
N GLY A 79 3.22 6.74 16.16
CA GLY A 79 3.01 6.14 17.49
C GLY A 79 3.65 4.77 17.67
N MET A 80 4.22 4.17 16.61
CA MET A 80 5.10 3.00 16.70
C MET A 80 6.56 3.36 17.05
N GLY A 81 6.78 4.57 17.57
CA GLY A 81 8.06 4.97 18.13
C GLY A 81 8.26 4.40 19.53
N ARG A 82 9.26 3.53 19.67
CA ARG A 82 10.18 3.60 20.81
C ARG A 82 11.32 4.51 20.44
#